data_AF-A0A349UL50-F1
#
_entry.id   AF-A0A349UL50-F1
#
_cell.length_a   1.000
_cell.length_b   1.000
_cell.length_c   1.000
_cell.angle_alpha   90.00
_cell.angle_beta   90.00
_cell.angle_gamma   90.00
#
_symmetry.space_group_name_H-M   'P 1'
#
loop_
_entity.id
_entity.type
_entity.pdbx_description
1 polymer ?
#
loop_
_entity_poly.entity_id
_entity_poly.type
_entity_poly.pdbx_seq_one_letter_code
_entity_poly.pdbx_strand_id
1 'polypeptide(L)'
;MRQAPVLLATLLLIAVTAAADVVYLRNGTKLEGEVTRAGDKVRIKMAYGEVEVDAAEVVYISKEETLAPATAPAKAPATAPDVKPGALKMSVPLDQTSQPEVLAFMILRNLAAGPSGDTFDVKRQLEQYRILAHERKRRAAGRWLDAKDFVRRRQAFQENLKSARDLLRKSPPATDTSAKARAERTRIDQAAGQKLQTAAKAWADPVLRGFLLGACYLNDGAYAQAEALFRDGCAAEPRVAAFHQGRAMALLNLQRELETVEELTLATRLSGGAKELLADLQDAMAKVPGAQAGTAAYQDAKGLLDDYGVTGRAAPRTAYQAQGITWMLPGRKVYVRDRSLPEPPYDRLYSKQAVGVPLGTRKLLVDSSVIDGALEVFVRIDDKTVVPARFQRFGNFGRGAPPPVAVLTLERYTFTPAEADEKKPPAPGEKGTACSLGLFEEMGSVIRESPAEVSAVAEDGAVRFSGGLAAGETASPVLSADGRLLGFLAGKTDVTSDNGGPDRWIALPSVAREVQQAKSAAGGYYGGAQAQAKPVAAEGKVFVVYGVFGETFKD
;
A
#
# COMPACT_ATOMS: atom_id res chain seq x y z
N MET A 1 -69.39 -11.01 15.28
CA MET A 1 -68.78 -9.87 16.00
C MET A 1 -67.73 -9.27 15.08
N ARG A 2 -67.89 -7.99 14.69
CA ARG A 2 -67.03 -7.28 13.74
C ARG A 2 -65.78 -6.79 14.48
N GLN A 3 -64.59 -7.14 14.02
CA GLN A 3 -63.34 -6.55 14.49
C GLN A 3 -62.92 -5.43 13.54
N ALA A 4 -62.77 -4.23 14.10
CA ALA A 4 -62.28 -3.04 13.43
C ALA A 4 -60.74 -3.00 13.45
N PRO A 5 -60.06 -2.43 12.43
CA PRO A 5 -58.63 -2.19 12.49
C PRO A 5 -58.34 -0.86 13.20
N VAL A 6 -57.50 -0.92 14.24
CA VAL A 6 -56.90 0.26 14.89
C VAL A 6 -55.69 0.68 14.07
N LEU A 7 -55.77 1.86 13.46
CA LEU A 7 -54.67 2.55 12.79
C LEU A 7 -53.79 3.22 13.84
N LEU A 8 -52.59 2.68 14.07
CA LEU A 8 -51.56 3.28 14.91
C LEU A 8 -50.65 4.13 14.02
N ALA A 9 -50.81 5.45 14.07
CA ALA A 9 -49.94 6.40 13.38
C ALA A 9 -48.68 6.65 14.23
N THR A 10 -47.55 6.08 13.82
CA THR A 10 -46.25 6.30 14.45
C THR A 10 -45.66 7.61 13.93
N LEU A 11 -45.62 8.64 14.79
CA LEU A 11 -44.93 9.91 14.54
C LEU A 11 -43.42 9.69 14.70
N LEU A 12 -42.67 9.65 13.59
CA LEU A 12 -41.20 9.66 13.61
C LEU A 12 -40.72 11.09 13.90
N LEU A 13 -40.23 11.35 15.12
CA LEU A 13 -39.40 12.52 15.41
C LEU A 13 -38.02 12.28 14.78
N ILE A 14 -37.71 13.01 13.71
CA ILE A 14 -36.36 13.08 13.15
C ILE A 14 -35.55 14.00 14.07
N ALA A 15 -34.77 13.41 14.99
CA ALA A 15 -33.77 14.14 15.75
C ALA A 15 -32.65 14.54 14.78
N VAL A 16 -32.53 15.84 14.51
CA VAL A 16 -31.37 16.39 13.80
C VAL A 16 -30.17 16.22 14.72
N THR A 17 -29.30 15.27 14.42
CA THR A 17 -28.00 15.15 15.08
C THR A 17 -27.17 16.35 14.67
N ALA A 18 -27.06 17.35 15.54
CA ALA A 18 -26.06 18.40 15.38
C ALA A 18 -24.68 17.72 15.34
N ALA A 19 -23.88 18.03 14.33
CA ALA A 19 -22.51 17.52 14.23
C ALA A 19 -21.74 17.92 15.49
N ALA A 20 -21.13 16.94 16.16
CA ALA A 20 -20.38 17.17 17.39
C ALA A 20 -18.97 17.67 17.05
N ASP A 21 -18.50 18.70 17.75
CA ASP A 21 -17.09 19.11 17.66
C ASP A 21 -16.22 18.06 18.37
N VAL A 22 -14.99 17.89 17.89
CA VAL A 22 -14.03 16.97 18.50
C VAL A 22 -12.91 17.76 19.18
N VAL A 23 -12.73 17.55 20.48
CA VAL A 23 -11.65 18.15 21.28
C VAL A 23 -10.57 17.12 21.58
N TYR A 24 -9.32 17.47 21.23
CA TYR A 24 -8.13 16.67 21.51
C TYR A 24 -7.35 17.29 22.67
N LEU A 25 -7.12 16.50 23.73
CA LEU A 25 -6.39 16.92 24.92
C LEU A 25 -4.91 16.52 24.86
N ARG A 26 -4.06 17.23 25.60
CA ARG A 26 -2.61 17.02 25.64
C ARG A 26 -2.22 15.63 26.19
N ASN A 27 -3.05 15.05 27.04
CA ASN A 27 -2.89 13.69 27.56
C ASN A 27 -3.31 12.58 26.55
N GLY A 28 -3.74 12.94 25.34
CA GLY A 28 -4.17 12.00 24.30
C GLY A 28 -5.66 11.64 24.35
N THR A 29 -6.44 12.18 25.30
CA THR A 29 -7.88 11.94 25.39
C THR A 29 -8.64 12.70 24.30
N LYS A 30 -9.65 12.05 23.70
CA LYS A 30 -10.56 12.64 22.72
C LYS A 30 -11.95 12.79 23.35
N LEU A 31 -12.56 13.97 23.23
CA LEU A 31 -13.92 14.26 23.70
C LEU A 31 -14.76 14.78 22.53
N GLU A 32 -15.99 14.27 22.39
CA GLU A 32 -16.90 14.61 21.28
C GLU A 32 -18.18 15.25 21.82
N GLY A 33 -18.43 16.51 21.46
CA GLY A 33 -19.59 17.25 21.96
C GLY A 33 -19.66 18.67 21.41
N GLU A 34 -20.67 19.42 21.82
CA GLU A 34 -20.78 20.85 21.48
C GLU A 34 -19.78 21.65 22.32
N VAL A 35 -18.90 22.42 21.66
CA VAL A 35 -17.78 23.08 22.33
C VAL A 35 -18.01 24.57 22.48
N THR A 36 -18.04 25.06 23.72
CA THR A 36 -18.13 26.48 24.04
C THR A 36 -16.85 26.93 24.78
N ARG A 37 -16.22 28.01 24.32
CA ARG A 37 -15.08 28.62 25.02
C ARG A 37 -15.58 29.65 26.04
N ALA A 38 -15.18 29.50 27.30
CA ALA A 38 -15.53 30.39 28.40
C ALA A 38 -14.27 30.79 29.17
N GLY A 39 -13.59 31.85 28.72
CA GLY A 39 -12.37 32.35 29.34
C GLY A 39 -11.18 31.38 29.17
N ASP A 40 -10.61 30.96 30.30
CA ASP A 40 -9.50 30.02 30.42
C ASP A 40 -9.95 28.55 30.34
N LYS A 41 -11.25 28.30 30.12
CA LYS A 41 -11.81 26.95 30.02
C LYS A 41 -12.52 26.69 28.71
N VAL A 42 -12.51 25.42 28.31
CA VAL A 42 -13.28 24.85 27.20
C VAL A 42 -14.32 23.90 27.79
N ARG A 43 -15.59 24.22 27.56
CA ARG A 43 -16.74 23.44 28.04
C ARG A 43 -17.28 22.59 26.89
N ILE A 44 -17.40 21.29 27.12
CA ILE A 44 -17.71 20.29 26.10
C ILE A 44 -18.97 19.56 26.55
N LYS A 45 -20.08 19.82 25.84
CA LYS A 45 -21.38 19.22 26.13
C LYS A 45 -21.55 17.96 25.29
N MET A 46 -21.40 16.81 25.93
CA MET A 46 -21.50 15.48 25.33
C MET A 46 -22.88 14.88 25.60
N ALA A 47 -23.20 13.76 24.94
CA ALA A 47 -24.51 13.10 25.10
C ALA A 47 -24.80 12.62 26.54
N TYR A 48 -23.76 12.36 27.34
CA TYR A 48 -23.85 11.83 28.70
C TYR A 48 -23.50 12.83 29.80
N GLY A 49 -23.28 14.10 29.46
CA GLY A 49 -22.94 15.15 30.43
C GLY A 49 -22.01 16.22 29.87
N GLU A 50 -21.67 17.17 30.72
CA GLU A 50 -20.81 18.30 30.38
C GLU A 50 -19.48 18.19 31.12
N VAL A 51 -18.37 18.42 30.41
CA VAL A 51 -17.02 18.41 30.97
C VAL A 51 -16.34 19.75 30.68
N GLU A 52 -15.74 20.33 31.72
CA GLU A 52 -14.87 21.50 31.58
C GLU A 52 -13.41 21.08 31.59
N VAL A 53 -12.64 21.58 30.63
CA VAL A 53 -11.21 21.36 30.51
C VAL A 53 -10.51 22.71 30.44
N ASP A 54 -9.33 22.83 31.05
CA ASP A 54 -8.48 24.00 30.93
C ASP A 54 -8.08 24.20 29.46
N ALA A 55 -8.16 25.43 28.94
CA ALA A 55 -7.79 25.75 27.58
C ALA A 55 -6.32 25.42 27.27
N ALA A 56 -5.44 25.42 28.27
CA ALA A 56 -4.03 25.03 28.12
C ALA A 56 -3.84 23.52 27.85
N GLU A 57 -4.80 22.69 28.27
CA GLU A 57 -4.81 21.24 28.05
C GLU A 57 -5.42 20.85 26.69
N VAL A 58 -6.10 21.77 26.01
CA VAL A 58 -6.70 21.54 24.70
C VAL A 58 -5.67 21.79 23.60
N VAL A 59 -5.30 20.73 22.88
CA VAL A 59 -4.34 20.79 21.76
C VAL A 59 -5.03 21.31 20.50
N TYR A 60 -6.23 20.79 20.22
CA TYR A 60 -6.93 21.08 18.97
C TYR A 60 -8.44 20.84 19.12
N ILE A 61 -9.24 21.67 18.46
CA ILE A 61 -10.70 21.53 18.36
C ILE A 61 -11.02 21.42 16.87
N SER A 62 -11.50 20.26 16.44
CA SER A 62 -11.95 20.03 15.06
C SER A 62 -13.44 20.33 14.98
N LYS A 63 -13.80 21.37 14.21
CA LYS A 63 -15.20 21.62 13.85
C LYS A 63 -15.51 20.89 12.56
N GLU A 64 -16.51 20.03 12.58
CA GLU A 64 -16.97 19.36 11.37
C GLU A 64 -17.80 20.35 10.55
N GLU A 65 -17.23 20.81 9.44
CA GLU A 65 -17.84 21.83 8.59
C GLU A 65 -19.02 21.20 7.85
N THR A 66 -20.25 21.58 8.24
CA THR A 66 -21.47 21.09 7.61
C THR A 66 -21.55 21.67 6.19
N LEU A 67 -21.37 20.83 5.17
CA LEU A 67 -21.50 21.22 3.77
C LEU A 67 -22.92 21.77 3.50
N ALA A 68 -23.01 23.06 3.19
CA ALA A 68 -24.26 23.69 2.77
C ALA A 68 -24.72 23.13 1.40
N PRO A 69 -26.04 22.97 1.16
CA PRO A 69 -26.55 22.48 -0.11
C PRO A 69 -26.32 23.50 -1.24
N ALA A 70 -25.77 23.02 -2.35
CA ALA A 70 -25.37 23.81 -3.51
C ALA A 70 -26.58 24.34 -4.29
N THR A 71 -26.58 25.64 -4.61
CA THR A 71 -27.49 26.26 -5.59
C THR A 71 -26.69 27.00 -6.66
N ALA A 72 -26.83 26.56 -7.92
CA ALA A 72 -26.66 27.20 -9.24
C ALA A 72 -25.50 28.20 -9.56
N PRO A 73 -25.07 28.28 -10.84
CA PRO A 73 -23.68 28.59 -11.20
C PRO A 73 -23.44 30.07 -11.55
N ALA A 74 -22.24 30.58 -11.25
CA ALA A 74 -21.76 31.83 -11.83
C ALA A 74 -20.24 31.90 -12.02
N LYS A 75 -19.89 32.29 -13.25
CA LYS A 75 -18.77 33.12 -13.72
C LYS A 75 -17.32 32.62 -13.60
N ALA A 76 -16.61 32.88 -14.70
CA ALA A 76 -15.21 32.58 -14.99
C ALA A 76 -14.24 33.11 -13.90
N PRO A 77 -13.12 32.42 -13.64
CA PRO A 77 -12.29 32.70 -12.49
C PRO A 77 -11.37 33.91 -12.72
N ALA A 78 -11.45 34.84 -11.78
CA ALA A 78 -10.40 35.81 -11.49
C ALA A 78 -9.19 35.10 -10.86
N THR A 79 -8.00 35.64 -11.13
CA THR A 79 -6.71 35.52 -10.41
C THR A 79 -6.55 34.37 -9.42
N ALA A 80 -5.57 33.51 -9.69
CA ALA A 80 -5.19 32.35 -8.88
C ALA A 80 -5.12 32.69 -7.37
N PRO A 81 -5.77 31.90 -6.50
CA PRO A 81 -5.71 32.11 -5.07
C PRO A 81 -4.29 31.89 -4.57
N ASP A 82 -3.91 32.68 -3.58
CA ASP A 82 -2.74 32.47 -2.74
C ASP A 82 -2.94 31.15 -1.97
N VAL A 83 -2.43 30.05 -2.53
CA VAL A 83 -2.58 28.71 -1.94
C VAL A 83 -1.68 28.66 -0.71
N LYS A 84 -2.24 28.98 0.45
CA LYS A 84 -1.65 28.55 1.73
C LYS A 84 -1.42 27.05 1.62
N PRO A 85 -0.20 26.53 1.87
CA PRO A 85 0.04 25.10 1.85
C PRO A 85 -0.94 24.43 2.81
N GLY A 86 -1.96 23.78 2.25
CA GLY A 86 -2.96 23.08 3.03
C GLY A 86 -2.24 22.05 3.88
N ALA A 87 -2.43 22.10 5.20
CA ALA A 87 -1.86 21.11 6.10
C ALA A 87 -2.30 19.72 5.61
N LEU A 88 -1.34 18.93 5.12
CA LEU A 88 -1.60 17.56 4.70
C LEU A 88 -2.05 16.79 5.94
N LYS A 89 -3.34 16.42 5.98
CA LYS A 89 -3.89 15.59 7.04
C LYS A 89 -3.23 14.21 6.96
N MET A 90 -2.69 13.73 8.06
CA MET A 90 -2.18 12.37 8.16
C MET A 90 -3.31 11.38 7.85
N SER A 91 -3.03 10.35 7.05
CA SER A 91 -3.98 9.25 6.83
C SER A 91 -3.94 8.23 7.99
N VAL A 92 -2.83 8.19 8.74
CA VAL A 92 -2.59 7.22 9.82
C VAL A 92 -2.14 7.94 11.09
N PRO A 93 -2.67 7.62 12.29
CA PRO A 93 -2.21 8.16 13.56
C PRO A 93 -0.70 7.92 13.81
N LEU A 94 -0.03 8.90 14.44
CA LEU A 94 1.41 8.86 14.78
C LEU A 94 1.83 7.61 15.57
N ASP A 95 0.95 7.08 16.41
CA ASP A 95 1.19 5.89 17.22
C ASP A 95 1.11 4.58 16.42
N GLN A 96 0.57 4.63 15.20
CA GLN A 96 0.42 3.49 14.30
C GLN A 96 1.53 3.43 13.25
N THR A 97 2.30 4.50 13.06
CA THR A 97 3.39 4.53 12.08
C THR A 97 4.52 3.56 12.47
N SER A 98 4.86 2.65 11.56
CA SER A 98 5.92 1.66 11.75
C SER A 98 7.33 2.16 11.35
N GLN A 99 7.40 3.29 10.63
CA GLN A 99 8.61 3.89 10.06
C GLN A 99 8.94 5.23 10.72
N PRO A 100 10.16 5.44 11.24
CA PRO A 100 10.56 6.73 11.79
C PRO A 100 10.66 7.82 10.71
N GLU A 101 10.96 7.45 9.46
CA GLU A 101 11.13 8.37 8.33
C GLU A 101 9.86 9.17 8.07
N VAL A 102 8.69 8.52 8.08
CA VAL A 102 7.38 9.18 7.93
C VAL A 102 7.20 10.28 8.98
N LEU A 103 7.54 10.00 10.23
CA LEU A 103 7.38 10.94 11.34
C LEU A 103 8.34 12.13 11.21
N ALA A 104 9.59 11.86 10.88
CA ALA A 104 10.59 12.90 10.63
C ALA A 104 10.19 13.81 9.46
N PHE A 105 9.71 13.25 8.34
CA PHE A 105 9.24 14.06 7.21
C PHE A 105 8.01 14.91 7.56
N MET A 106 7.05 14.39 8.34
CA MET A 106 5.92 15.19 8.83
C MET A 106 6.38 16.37 9.69
N ILE A 107 7.33 16.15 10.59
CA ILE A 107 7.90 17.22 11.41
C ILE A 107 8.60 18.27 10.53
N LEU A 108 9.41 17.84 9.56
CA LEU A 108 10.08 18.73 8.61
C LEU A 108 9.07 19.58 7.82
N ARG A 109 7.96 19.00 7.34
CA ARG A 109 6.90 19.76 6.66
C ARG A 109 6.26 20.80 7.57
N ASN A 110 5.98 20.43 8.82
CA ASN A 110 5.39 21.35 9.79
C ASN A 110 6.34 22.52 10.13
N LEU A 111 7.64 22.25 10.28
CA LEU A 111 8.66 23.27 10.49
C LEU A 111 8.77 24.22 9.28
N ALA A 112 8.64 23.71 8.06
CA ALA A 112 8.67 24.52 6.84
C ALA A 112 7.40 25.38 6.64
N ALA A 113 6.24 24.92 7.13
CA ALA A 113 4.95 25.62 6.97
C ALA A 113 4.63 26.59 8.11
N GLY A 114 5.22 26.41 9.30
CA GLY A 114 4.91 27.19 10.50
C GLY A 114 5.63 28.56 10.54
N PRO A 115 5.00 29.60 11.13
CA PRO A 115 5.65 30.89 11.33
C PRO A 115 6.72 30.78 12.42
N SER A 116 7.97 30.43 12.03
CA SER A 116 9.25 30.57 12.78
C SER A 116 9.31 30.18 14.27
N GLY A 117 8.25 29.58 14.81
CA GLY A 117 8.16 28.96 16.12
C GLY A 117 8.86 27.61 16.08
N ASP A 118 10.15 27.64 15.75
CA ASP A 118 11.12 26.59 16.01
C ASP A 118 11.15 26.32 17.51
N THR A 119 10.14 25.61 18.03
CA THR A 119 10.19 25.20 19.42
C THR A 119 11.29 24.15 19.52
N PHE A 120 12.20 24.35 20.47
CA PHE A 120 13.31 23.45 20.77
C PHE A 120 12.84 21.98 20.86
N ASP A 121 11.63 21.76 21.38
CA ASP A 121 11.01 20.44 21.49
C ASP A 121 10.76 19.76 20.14
N VAL A 122 10.29 20.49 19.12
CA VAL A 122 10.03 19.92 17.78
C VAL A 122 11.33 19.53 17.10
N LYS A 123 12.39 20.36 17.23
CA LYS A 123 13.72 20.01 16.73
C LYS A 123 14.30 18.79 17.45
N ARG A 124 14.11 18.68 18.78
CA ARG A 124 14.52 17.51 19.55
C ARG A 124 13.79 16.24 19.10
N GLN A 125 12.48 16.33 18.83
CA GLN A 125 11.70 15.20 18.30
C GLN A 125 12.18 14.79 16.90
N LEU A 126 12.43 15.75 16.01
CA LEU A 126 12.99 15.47 14.68
C LEU A 126 14.32 14.71 14.78
N GLU A 127 15.23 15.17 15.63
CA GLU A 127 16.52 14.53 15.81
C GLU A 127 16.38 13.11 16.36
N GLN A 128 15.46 12.89 17.31
CA GLN A 128 15.15 11.55 17.80
C GLN A 128 14.70 10.62 16.66
N TYR A 129 13.82 11.06 15.76
CA TYR A 129 13.37 10.22 14.64
C TYR A 129 14.44 10.04 13.56
N ARG A 130 15.30 11.05 13.33
CA ARG A 130 16.49 10.89 12.46
C ARG A 130 17.43 9.82 12.99
N ILE A 131 17.70 9.81 14.30
CA ILE A 131 18.50 8.77 14.95
C ILE A 131 17.84 7.39 14.77
N LEU A 132 16.53 7.27 15.02
CA LEU A 132 15.82 6.00 14.82
C LEU A 132 15.88 5.52 13.37
N ALA A 133 15.73 6.42 12.39
CA ALA A 133 15.85 6.10 10.97
C ALA A 133 17.27 5.66 10.58
N HIS A 134 18.30 6.39 11.06
CA HIS A 134 19.70 6.05 10.87
C HIS A 134 20.06 4.68 11.45
N GLU A 135 19.58 4.37 12.66
CA GLU A 135 19.72 3.07 13.32
C GLU A 135 18.83 1.97 12.70
N ARG A 136 18.04 2.31 11.68
CA ARG A 136 17.06 1.44 11.01
C ARG A 136 16.09 0.78 11.99
N LYS A 137 15.75 1.46 13.10
CA LYS A 137 14.76 0.95 14.05
C LYS A 137 13.38 1.00 13.42
N ARG A 138 12.58 -0.04 13.71
CA ARG A 138 11.19 -0.13 13.24
C ARG A 138 10.26 -0.35 14.40
N ARG A 139 9.08 0.28 14.34
CA ARG A 139 8.08 0.10 15.38
C ARG A 139 7.29 -1.17 15.08
N ALA A 140 7.38 -2.14 15.98
CA ALA A 140 6.67 -3.41 15.90
C ALA A 140 6.11 -3.76 17.29
N ALA A 141 4.84 -4.15 17.33
CA ALA A 141 4.11 -4.43 18.57
C ALA A 141 4.27 -3.33 19.65
N GLY A 142 4.17 -2.06 19.21
CA GLY A 142 4.23 -0.89 20.10
C GLY A 142 5.63 -0.50 20.57
N ARG A 143 6.72 -1.12 20.08
CA ARG A 143 8.11 -0.81 20.48
C ARG A 143 9.00 -0.60 19.28
N TRP A 144 9.98 0.29 19.39
CA TRP A 144 11.07 0.43 18.42
C TRP A 144 12.08 -0.69 18.60
N LEU A 145 12.15 -1.59 17.63
CA LEU A 145 13.09 -2.71 17.60
C LEU A 145 14.29 -2.36 16.72
N ASP A 146 15.49 -2.79 17.11
CA ASP A 146 16.70 -2.65 16.31
C ASP A 146 16.91 -3.84 15.37
N ALA A 147 17.92 -3.76 14.50
CA ALA A 147 18.23 -4.83 13.55
C ALA A 147 18.50 -6.19 14.23
N LYS A 148 19.16 -6.19 15.39
CA LYS A 148 19.51 -7.42 16.14
C LYS A 148 18.25 -8.09 16.71
N ASP A 149 17.28 -7.30 17.15
CA ASP A 149 15.98 -7.82 17.59
C ASP A 149 15.26 -8.57 16.46
N PHE A 150 15.27 -8.04 15.23
CA PHE A 150 14.70 -8.70 14.06
C PHE A 150 15.44 -10.01 13.73
N VAL A 151 16.78 -9.99 13.71
CA VAL A 151 17.58 -11.18 13.44
C VAL A 151 17.32 -12.28 14.48
N ARG A 152 17.35 -11.95 15.78
CA ARG A 152 17.07 -12.90 16.87
C ARG A 152 15.67 -13.51 16.74
N ARG A 153 14.67 -12.71 16.38
CA ARG A 153 13.29 -13.16 16.17
C ARG A 153 13.15 -14.10 14.97
N ARG A 154 13.83 -13.80 13.86
CA ARG A 154 13.88 -14.69 12.68
C ARG A 154 14.56 -16.02 13.02
N GLN A 155 15.66 -16.02 13.77
CA GLN A 155 16.31 -17.24 14.25
C GLN A 155 15.35 -18.08 15.11
N ALA A 156 14.66 -17.45 16.07
CA ALA A 156 13.66 -18.13 16.89
C ALA A 156 12.49 -18.71 16.07
N PHE A 157 12.06 -18.03 15.00
CA PHE A 157 11.11 -18.59 14.04
C PHE A 157 11.67 -19.85 13.37
N GLN A 158 12.88 -19.79 12.82
CA GLN A 158 13.51 -20.91 12.11
C GLN A 158 13.71 -22.13 13.01
N GLU A 159 14.13 -21.93 14.26
CA GLU A 159 14.30 -22.99 15.25
C GLU A 159 12.99 -23.70 15.60
N ASN A 160 11.91 -22.93 15.83
CA ASN A 160 10.59 -23.50 16.10
C ASN A 160 10.00 -24.19 14.87
N LEU A 161 10.23 -23.64 13.68
CA LEU A 161 9.80 -24.25 12.41
C LEU A 161 10.51 -25.59 12.16
N LYS A 162 11.82 -25.64 12.40
CA LYS A 162 12.61 -26.89 12.35
C LYS A 162 12.08 -27.90 13.36
N SER A 163 11.86 -27.48 14.60
CA SER A 163 11.33 -28.35 15.67
C SER A 163 9.97 -28.95 15.31
N ALA A 164 9.06 -28.16 14.71
CA ALA A 164 7.77 -28.65 14.23
C ALA A 164 7.94 -29.70 13.11
N ARG A 165 8.83 -29.47 12.15
CA ARG A 165 9.13 -30.43 11.08
C ARG A 165 9.70 -31.74 11.63
N ASP A 166 10.60 -31.65 12.61
CA ASP A 166 11.20 -32.82 13.25
C ASP A 166 10.16 -33.64 14.03
N LEU A 167 9.13 -33.00 14.62
CA LEU A 167 7.99 -33.68 15.22
C LEU A 167 7.15 -34.40 14.15
N LEU A 168 6.76 -33.70 13.09
CA LEU A 168 5.93 -34.28 12.01
C LEU A 168 6.62 -35.46 11.32
N ARG A 169 7.95 -35.40 11.15
CA ARG A 169 8.73 -36.51 10.58
C ARG A 169 8.69 -37.79 11.43
N LYS A 170 8.43 -37.66 12.74
CA LYS A 170 8.29 -38.80 13.67
C LYS A 170 6.86 -39.34 13.70
N SER A 171 5.91 -38.71 13.01
CA SER A 171 4.51 -39.13 12.98
C SER A 171 4.35 -40.51 12.33
N PRO A 172 3.54 -41.44 12.90
CA PRO A 172 3.28 -42.73 12.27
C PRO A 172 2.74 -42.56 10.84
N PRO A 173 3.10 -43.45 9.89
CA PRO A 173 2.69 -43.33 8.49
C PRO A 173 1.17 -43.42 8.34
N ALA A 174 0.60 -42.67 7.37
CA ALA A 174 -0.85 -42.59 7.16
C ALA A 174 -1.54 -43.96 6.97
N THR A 175 -0.79 -44.95 6.48
CA THR A 175 -1.22 -46.33 6.26
C THR A 175 -1.44 -47.14 7.54
N ASP A 176 -0.85 -46.74 8.66
CA ASP A 176 -1.14 -47.37 9.96
C ASP A 176 -2.43 -46.77 10.52
N THR A 177 -3.52 -47.54 10.39
CA THR A 177 -4.86 -47.13 10.80
C THR A 177 -5.20 -47.53 12.24
N SER A 178 -4.25 -48.10 13.01
CA SER A 178 -4.51 -48.53 14.39
C SER A 178 -4.94 -47.36 15.28
N ALA A 179 -5.79 -47.62 16.27
CA ALA A 179 -6.24 -46.58 17.21
C ALA A 179 -5.06 -45.90 17.93
N LYS A 180 -4.02 -46.68 18.26
CA LYS A 180 -2.77 -46.18 18.86
C LYS A 180 -2.01 -45.24 17.93
N ALA A 181 -1.83 -45.62 16.65
CA ALA A 181 -1.15 -44.77 15.68
C ALA A 181 -1.92 -43.47 15.40
N ARG A 182 -3.26 -43.53 15.34
CA ARG A 182 -4.11 -42.33 15.22
C ARG A 182 -3.96 -41.40 16.42
N ALA A 183 -4.05 -41.92 17.64
CA ALA A 183 -3.89 -41.12 18.86
C ALA A 183 -2.50 -40.47 18.94
N GLU A 184 -1.45 -41.23 18.60
CA GLU A 184 -0.08 -40.71 18.57
C GLU A 184 0.11 -39.64 17.50
N ARG A 185 -0.45 -39.84 16.30
CA ARG A 185 -0.45 -38.82 15.24
C ARG A 185 -1.14 -37.54 15.69
N THR A 186 -2.33 -37.63 16.27
CA THR A 186 -3.04 -36.46 16.81
C THR A 186 -2.20 -35.71 17.85
N ARG A 187 -1.53 -36.44 18.75
CA ARG A 187 -0.64 -35.85 19.77
C ARG A 187 0.55 -35.13 19.13
N ILE A 188 1.22 -35.76 18.16
CA ILE A 188 2.34 -35.18 17.42
C ILE A 188 1.89 -33.95 16.61
N ASP A 189 0.77 -34.04 15.93
CA ASP A 189 0.19 -32.95 15.12
C ASP A 189 -0.14 -31.74 16.00
N GLN A 190 -0.75 -31.95 17.17
CA GLN A 190 -1.01 -30.87 18.14
C GLN A 190 0.28 -30.22 18.64
N ALA A 191 1.30 -31.02 19.00
CA ALA A 191 2.59 -30.50 19.46
C ALA A 191 3.31 -29.72 18.35
N ALA A 192 3.27 -30.21 17.11
CA ALA A 192 3.81 -29.52 15.95
C ALA A 192 3.06 -28.20 15.68
N GLY A 193 1.72 -28.21 15.74
CA GLY A 193 0.89 -27.01 15.58
C GLY A 193 1.24 -25.93 16.61
N GLN A 194 1.43 -26.29 17.88
CA GLN A 194 1.90 -25.35 18.91
C GLN A 194 3.27 -24.74 18.59
N LYS A 195 4.20 -25.54 18.06
CA LYS A 195 5.52 -25.04 17.61
C LYS A 195 5.40 -24.11 16.41
N LEU A 196 4.53 -24.39 15.45
CA LEU A 196 4.27 -23.50 14.31
C LEU A 196 3.65 -22.17 14.77
N GLN A 197 2.67 -22.19 15.67
CA GLN A 197 2.09 -20.96 16.23
C GLN A 197 3.12 -20.15 17.01
N THR A 198 4.02 -20.82 17.75
CA THR A 198 5.13 -20.16 18.45
C THR A 198 6.11 -19.54 17.46
N ALA A 199 6.45 -20.25 16.38
CA ALA A 199 7.27 -19.71 15.29
C ALA A 199 6.63 -18.45 14.71
N ALA A 200 5.36 -18.52 14.29
CA ALA A 200 4.64 -17.38 13.73
C ALA A 200 4.66 -16.16 14.66
N LYS A 201 4.39 -16.35 15.96
CA LYS A 201 4.41 -15.27 16.98
C LYS A 201 5.79 -14.64 17.18
N ALA A 202 6.87 -15.36 16.89
CA ALA A 202 8.22 -14.81 17.00
C ALA A 202 8.48 -13.72 15.97
N TRP A 203 7.83 -13.80 14.79
CA TRP A 203 8.00 -12.81 13.72
C TRP A 203 7.65 -11.40 14.19
N ALA A 204 8.55 -10.45 13.94
CA ALA A 204 8.46 -9.11 14.50
C ALA A 204 7.35 -8.28 13.85
N ASP A 205 7.31 -8.29 12.52
CA ASP A 205 6.34 -7.52 11.74
C ASP A 205 4.91 -8.01 12.01
N PRO A 206 3.98 -7.14 12.46
CA PRO A 206 2.65 -7.55 12.87
C PRO A 206 1.81 -8.11 11.70
N VAL A 207 1.97 -7.58 10.49
CA VAL A 207 1.21 -7.99 9.31
C VAL A 207 1.66 -9.39 8.88
N LEU A 208 2.97 -9.63 8.75
CA LEU A 208 3.52 -10.94 8.42
C LEU A 208 3.27 -11.97 9.52
N ARG A 209 3.34 -11.57 10.79
CA ARG A 209 2.94 -12.43 11.91
C ARG A 209 1.47 -12.84 11.81
N GLY A 210 0.58 -11.90 11.48
CA GLY A 210 -0.84 -12.16 11.25
C GLY A 210 -1.04 -13.18 10.12
N PHE A 211 -0.37 -12.97 8.99
CA PHE A 211 -0.36 -13.91 7.87
C PHE A 211 0.12 -15.32 8.26
N LEU A 212 1.25 -15.44 8.98
CA LEU A 212 1.80 -16.72 9.42
C LEU A 212 0.86 -17.43 10.42
N LEU A 213 0.22 -16.68 11.32
CA LEU A 213 -0.80 -17.23 12.22
C LEU A 213 -2.06 -17.66 11.45
N GLY A 214 -2.47 -16.90 10.43
CA GLY A 214 -3.55 -17.28 9.53
C GLY A 214 -3.24 -18.61 8.84
N ALA A 215 -2.00 -18.81 8.38
CA ALA A 215 -1.56 -20.07 7.80
C ALA A 215 -1.55 -21.23 8.82
N CYS A 216 -1.17 -20.99 10.09
CA CYS A 216 -1.35 -21.99 11.16
C CYS A 216 -2.82 -22.39 11.31
N TYR A 217 -3.72 -21.41 11.47
CA TYR A 217 -5.15 -21.69 11.66
C TYR A 217 -5.78 -22.38 10.44
N LEU A 218 -5.33 -22.04 9.23
CA LEU A 218 -5.74 -22.72 8.00
C LEU A 218 -5.34 -24.21 8.04
N ASN A 219 -4.10 -24.52 8.46
CA ASN A 219 -3.61 -25.89 8.61
C ASN A 219 -4.35 -26.67 9.72
N ASP A 220 -4.73 -25.98 10.79
CA ASP A 220 -5.47 -26.54 11.94
C ASP A 220 -6.98 -26.69 11.67
N GLY A 221 -7.48 -26.24 10.51
CA GLY A 221 -8.91 -26.27 10.16
C GLY A 221 -9.76 -25.18 10.83
N ALA A 222 -9.13 -24.21 11.49
CA ALA A 222 -9.78 -23.07 12.14
C ALA A 222 -10.02 -21.93 11.12
N TYR A 223 -10.84 -22.21 10.11
CA TYR A 223 -10.97 -21.36 8.91
C TYR A 223 -11.50 -19.96 9.19
N ALA A 224 -12.39 -19.79 10.17
CA ALA A 224 -12.91 -18.46 10.53
C ALA A 224 -11.82 -17.55 11.12
N GLN A 225 -10.98 -18.09 12.02
CA GLN A 225 -9.84 -17.35 12.56
C GLN A 225 -8.78 -17.05 11.49
N ALA A 226 -8.56 -18.00 10.57
CA ALA A 226 -7.66 -17.80 9.44
C ALA A 226 -8.15 -16.67 8.52
N GLU A 227 -9.44 -16.67 8.16
CA GLU A 227 -10.05 -15.63 7.32
C GLU A 227 -9.91 -14.24 7.95
N ALA A 228 -10.21 -14.10 9.25
CA ALA A 228 -10.08 -12.82 9.94
C ALA A 228 -8.66 -12.26 9.88
N LEU A 229 -7.65 -13.09 10.14
CA LEU A 229 -6.24 -12.66 10.08
C LEU A 229 -5.79 -12.31 8.66
N PHE A 230 -6.21 -13.09 7.66
CA PHE A 230 -5.88 -12.76 6.27
C PHE A 230 -6.58 -11.49 5.80
N ARG A 231 -7.83 -11.27 6.21
CA ARG A 231 -8.57 -10.02 5.92
C ARG A 231 -7.87 -8.80 6.52
N ASP A 232 -7.43 -8.90 7.77
CA ASP A 232 -6.66 -7.82 8.42
C ASP A 232 -5.34 -7.56 7.66
N GLY A 233 -4.68 -8.63 7.19
CA GLY A 233 -3.52 -8.52 6.30
C GLY A 233 -3.83 -7.82 4.98
N CYS A 234 -4.94 -8.17 4.31
CA CYS A 234 -5.39 -7.53 3.08
C CYS A 234 -5.72 -6.05 3.29
N ALA A 235 -6.28 -5.68 4.44
CA ALA A 235 -6.55 -4.28 4.78
C ALA A 235 -5.27 -3.49 5.02
N ALA A 236 -4.27 -4.09 5.68
CA ALA A 236 -3.00 -3.44 5.96
C ALA A 236 -2.10 -3.31 4.72
N GLU A 237 -2.06 -4.35 3.88
CA GLU A 237 -1.22 -4.39 2.67
C GLU A 237 -2.02 -5.00 1.50
N PRO A 238 -2.91 -4.22 0.86
CA PRO A 238 -3.87 -4.70 -0.16
C PRO A 238 -3.22 -5.14 -1.47
N ARG A 239 -1.90 -4.95 -1.62
CA ARG A 239 -1.15 -5.32 -2.82
C ARG A 239 -0.41 -6.66 -2.68
N VAL A 240 -0.53 -7.34 -1.55
CA VAL A 240 0.15 -8.61 -1.30
C VAL A 240 -0.74 -9.78 -1.70
N ALA A 241 -0.45 -10.37 -2.87
CA ALA A 241 -1.25 -11.47 -3.44
C ALA A 241 -1.40 -12.67 -2.50
N ALA A 242 -0.38 -13.01 -1.71
CA ALA A 242 -0.44 -14.10 -0.73
C ALA A 242 -1.54 -13.92 0.34
N PHE A 243 -1.88 -12.68 0.70
CA PHE A 243 -2.90 -12.43 1.74
C PHE A 243 -4.29 -12.73 1.20
N HIS A 244 -4.59 -12.24 -0.01
CA HIS A 244 -5.81 -12.57 -0.75
C HIS A 244 -5.92 -14.07 -1.04
N GLN A 245 -4.81 -14.70 -1.44
CA GLN A 245 -4.74 -16.16 -1.62
C GLN A 245 -5.11 -16.91 -0.33
N GLY A 246 -4.51 -16.55 0.81
CA GLY A 246 -4.81 -17.18 2.10
C GLY A 246 -6.27 -17.00 2.52
N ARG A 247 -6.80 -15.77 2.35
CA ARG A 247 -8.21 -15.46 2.62
C ARG A 247 -9.15 -16.30 1.76
N ALA A 248 -8.88 -16.40 0.46
CA ALA A 248 -9.67 -17.22 -0.45
C ALA A 248 -9.69 -18.70 -0.05
N MET A 249 -8.55 -19.26 0.35
CA MET A 249 -8.46 -20.63 0.84
C MET A 249 -9.30 -20.85 2.09
N ALA A 250 -9.29 -19.90 3.04
CA ALA A 250 -10.13 -19.96 4.23
C ALA A 250 -11.63 -19.88 3.88
N LEU A 251 -12.02 -18.92 3.03
CA LEU A 251 -13.40 -18.73 2.55
C LEU A 251 -13.94 -19.96 1.81
N LEU A 252 -13.09 -20.63 1.03
CA LEU A 252 -13.47 -21.83 0.29
C LEU A 252 -13.86 -22.97 1.25
N ASN A 253 -13.12 -23.13 2.34
CA ASN A 253 -13.44 -24.13 3.36
C ASN A 253 -14.64 -23.73 4.23
N LEU A 254 -15.00 -22.45 4.26
CA LEU A 254 -16.22 -21.93 4.88
C LEU A 254 -17.44 -21.97 3.94
N GLN A 255 -17.32 -22.53 2.73
CA GLN A 255 -18.40 -22.61 1.73
C GLN A 255 -18.96 -21.22 1.36
N ARG A 256 -18.05 -20.25 1.14
CA ARG A 256 -18.38 -18.89 0.68
C ARG A 256 -17.85 -18.68 -0.73
N GLU A 257 -18.41 -19.41 -1.70
CA GLU A 257 -17.80 -19.63 -3.02
C GLU A 257 -17.62 -18.34 -3.83
N LEU A 258 -18.59 -17.43 -3.81
CA LEU A 258 -18.47 -16.15 -4.54
C LEU A 258 -17.34 -15.28 -3.99
N GLU A 259 -17.23 -15.17 -2.66
CA GLU A 259 -16.17 -14.38 -2.03
C GLU A 259 -14.79 -15.03 -2.27
N THR A 260 -14.72 -16.37 -2.30
CA THR A 260 -13.51 -17.06 -2.76
C THR A 260 -13.11 -16.65 -4.18
N VAL A 261 -14.08 -16.55 -5.10
CA VAL A 261 -13.84 -16.14 -6.49
C VAL A 261 -13.35 -14.68 -6.56
N GLU A 262 -13.95 -13.77 -5.78
CA GLU A 262 -13.50 -12.37 -5.70
C GLU A 262 -12.05 -12.27 -5.22
N GLU A 263 -11.71 -12.94 -4.12
CA GLU A 263 -10.36 -12.92 -3.55
C GLU A 263 -9.31 -13.57 -4.47
N LEU A 264 -9.64 -14.67 -5.15
CA LEU A 264 -8.73 -15.28 -6.14
C LEU A 264 -8.60 -14.44 -7.41
N THR A 265 -9.62 -13.67 -7.78
CA THR A 265 -9.55 -12.72 -8.90
C THR A 265 -8.57 -11.60 -8.55
N LEU A 266 -8.64 -11.05 -7.34
CA LEU A 266 -7.68 -10.06 -6.84
C LEU A 266 -6.26 -10.63 -6.76
N ALA A 267 -6.07 -11.80 -6.15
CA ALA A 267 -4.75 -12.44 -6.05
C ALA A 267 -4.14 -12.72 -7.44
N THR A 268 -4.95 -13.19 -8.40
CA THR A 268 -4.52 -13.41 -9.79
C THR A 268 -4.10 -12.11 -10.46
N ARG A 269 -4.85 -11.01 -10.27
CA ARG A 269 -4.50 -9.69 -10.79
C ARG A 269 -3.17 -9.20 -10.23
N LEU A 270 -3.01 -9.24 -8.91
CA LEU A 270 -1.81 -8.75 -8.24
C LEU A 270 -0.56 -9.55 -8.64
N SER A 271 -0.69 -10.87 -8.83
CA SER A 271 0.42 -11.74 -9.23
C SER A 271 0.75 -11.75 -10.73
N GLY A 272 0.05 -10.93 -11.53
CA GLY A 272 0.23 -10.88 -12.98
C GLY A 272 -0.13 -12.20 -13.69
N GLY A 273 -1.19 -12.87 -13.23
CA GLY A 273 -1.66 -14.11 -13.85
C GLY A 273 -0.80 -15.34 -13.54
N ALA A 274 -0.36 -15.47 -12.28
CA ALA A 274 0.36 -16.68 -11.87
C ALA A 274 -0.47 -17.93 -12.17
N LYS A 275 0.13 -18.89 -12.90
CA LYS A 275 -0.57 -20.11 -13.37
C LYS A 275 -1.25 -20.88 -12.25
N GLU A 276 -0.64 -20.92 -11.07
CA GLU A 276 -1.20 -21.60 -9.90
C GLU A 276 -2.51 -20.94 -9.43
N LEU A 277 -2.57 -19.60 -9.41
CA LEU A 277 -3.77 -18.86 -9.02
C LEU A 277 -4.85 -18.88 -10.10
N LEU A 278 -4.48 -18.89 -11.38
CA LEU A 278 -5.43 -19.11 -12.48
C LEU A 278 -6.13 -20.47 -12.34
N ALA A 279 -5.38 -21.52 -11.98
CA ALA A 279 -5.94 -22.83 -11.71
C ALA A 279 -6.83 -22.84 -10.46
N ASP A 280 -6.40 -22.21 -9.35
CA ASP A 280 -7.22 -22.07 -8.14
C ASP A 280 -8.53 -21.32 -8.43
N LEU A 281 -8.46 -20.21 -9.19
CA LEU A 281 -9.63 -19.41 -9.56
C LEU A 281 -10.62 -20.24 -10.37
N GLN A 282 -10.13 -21.00 -11.34
CA GLN A 282 -10.96 -21.88 -12.14
C GLN A 282 -11.64 -22.97 -11.29
N ASP A 283 -10.89 -23.61 -10.39
CA ASP A 283 -11.41 -24.63 -9.48
C ASP A 283 -12.46 -24.04 -8.52
N ALA A 284 -12.28 -22.81 -8.06
CA ALA A 284 -13.26 -22.10 -7.23
C ALA A 284 -14.53 -21.76 -8.01
N MET A 285 -14.41 -21.25 -9.24
CA MET A 285 -15.54 -20.95 -10.12
C MET A 285 -16.38 -22.19 -10.43
N ALA A 286 -15.77 -23.37 -10.55
CA ALA A 286 -16.49 -24.63 -10.77
C ALA A 286 -17.38 -25.06 -9.59
N LYS A 287 -17.15 -24.49 -8.40
CA LYS A 287 -17.93 -24.76 -7.19
C LYS A 287 -19.07 -23.75 -6.96
N VAL A 288 -19.06 -22.61 -7.66
CA VAL A 288 -20.11 -21.60 -7.55
C VAL A 288 -21.44 -22.19 -8.05
N PRO A 289 -22.53 -22.12 -7.27
CA PRO A 289 -23.85 -22.55 -7.71
C PRO A 289 -24.27 -21.86 -9.02
N GLY A 290 -24.89 -22.60 -9.95
CA GLY A 290 -25.26 -22.05 -11.26
C GLY A 290 -26.15 -20.80 -11.20
N ALA A 291 -26.98 -20.68 -10.17
CA ALA A 291 -27.81 -19.49 -9.93
C ALA A 291 -27.00 -18.20 -9.67
N GLN A 292 -25.74 -18.33 -9.24
CA GLN A 292 -24.83 -17.22 -8.93
C GLN A 292 -23.85 -16.91 -10.07
N ALA A 293 -23.84 -17.70 -11.15
CA ALA A 293 -22.95 -17.47 -12.29
C ALA A 293 -23.20 -16.14 -13.01
N GLY A 294 -24.38 -15.53 -12.87
CA GLY A 294 -24.70 -14.22 -13.46
C GLY A 294 -24.20 -13.01 -12.65
N THR A 295 -23.60 -13.22 -11.48
CA THR A 295 -23.11 -12.13 -10.62
C THR A 295 -21.90 -11.42 -11.23
N ALA A 296 -21.71 -10.14 -10.87
CA ALA A 296 -20.58 -9.35 -11.34
C ALA A 296 -19.22 -10.01 -11.00
N ALA A 297 -19.08 -10.54 -9.78
CA ALA A 297 -17.87 -11.25 -9.35
C ALA A 297 -17.52 -12.45 -10.24
N TYR A 298 -18.50 -13.29 -10.57
CA TYR A 298 -18.27 -14.45 -11.43
C TYR A 298 -17.93 -14.04 -12.87
N GLN A 299 -18.62 -13.04 -13.41
CA GLN A 299 -18.35 -12.53 -14.76
C GLN A 299 -16.97 -11.86 -14.85
N ASP A 300 -16.56 -11.14 -13.80
CA ASP A 300 -15.24 -10.52 -13.71
C ASP A 300 -14.12 -11.57 -13.70
N ALA A 301 -14.28 -12.62 -12.89
CA ALA A 301 -13.38 -13.76 -12.84
C ALA A 301 -13.30 -14.49 -14.19
N LYS A 302 -14.45 -14.71 -14.85
CA LYS A 302 -14.52 -15.32 -16.17
C LYS A 302 -13.76 -14.49 -17.20
N GLY A 303 -14.02 -13.18 -17.26
CA GLY A 303 -13.31 -12.27 -18.15
C GLY A 303 -11.81 -12.28 -17.89
N LEU A 304 -11.38 -12.37 -16.62
CA LEU A 304 -9.97 -12.49 -16.29
C LEU A 304 -9.35 -13.81 -16.81
N LEU A 305 -10.04 -14.95 -16.70
CA LEU A 305 -9.55 -16.23 -17.25
C LEU A 305 -9.47 -16.19 -18.79
N ASP A 306 -10.49 -15.61 -19.45
CA ASP A 306 -10.53 -15.42 -20.89
C ASP A 306 -9.37 -14.52 -21.36
N ASP A 307 -9.07 -13.45 -20.60
CA ASP A 307 -7.95 -12.54 -20.87
C ASP A 307 -6.59 -13.23 -20.84
N TYR A 308 -6.43 -14.31 -20.08
CA TYR A 308 -5.20 -15.14 -20.05
C TYR A 308 -5.27 -16.35 -20.99
N GLY A 309 -6.33 -16.47 -21.80
CA GLY A 309 -6.54 -17.59 -22.72
C GLY A 309 -6.75 -18.92 -22.00
N VAL A 310 -7.23 -18.90 -20.76
CA VAL A 310 -7.53 -20.12 -19.99
C VAL A 310 -8.89 -20.66 -20.45
N THR A 311 -8.89 -21.36 -21.58
CA THR A 311 -10.09 -22.00 -22.14
C THR A 311 -10.17 -23.48 -21.74
N GLY A 312 -11.34 -23.95 -21.34
CA GLY A 312 -11.58 -25.36 -20.99
C GLY A 312 -11.17 -25.69 -19.56
N ARG A 313 -11.37 -26.94 -19.11
CA ARG A 313 -11.19 -27.36 -17.71
C ARG A 313 -9.72 -27.27 -17.27
N ALA A 314 -9.48 -26.83 -16.03
CA ALA A 314 -8.16 -26.84 -15.42
C ALA A 314 -7.50 -28.20 -15.63
N ALA A 315 -6.26 -28.22 -16.11
CA ALA A 315 -5.50 -29.45 -16.14
C ALA A 315 -5.47 -30.02 -14.71
N PRO A 316 -5.73 -31.32 -14.52
CA PRO A 316 -5.75 -31.89 -13.19
C PRO A 316 -4.41 -31.60 -12.50
N ARG A 317 -4.49 -31.09 -11.27
CA ARG A 317 -3.30 -30.84 -10.45
C ARG A 317 -2.49 -32.12 -10.37
N THR A 318 -1.20 -32.02 -10.66
CA THR A 318 -0.29 -33.16 -10.47
C THR A 318 -0.33 -33.60 -9.01
N ALA A 319 -0.13 -34.89 -8.72
CA ALA A 319 -0.12 -35.40 -7.35
C ALA A 319 0.85 -34.62 -6.43
N TYR A 320 1.93 -34.07 -7.01
CA TYR A 320 2.89 -33.18 -6.35
C TYR A 320 2.26 -31.85 -5.88
N GLN A 321 1.42 -31.24 -6.72
CA GLN A 321 0.72 -29.98 -6.39
C GLN A 321 -0.40 -30.20 -5.37
N ALA A 322 -0.97 -31.40 -5.30
CA ALA A 322 -1.98 -31.73 -4.30
C ALA A 322 -1.42 -31.78 -2.86
N GLN A 323 -0.10 -31.87 -2.69
CA GLN A 323 0.55 -32.06 -1.38
C GLN A 323 1.12 -30.78 -0.75
N GLY A 324 1.02 -29.62 -1.42
CA GLY A 324 1.61 -28.39 -0.89
C GLY A 324 0.95 -27.11 -1.42
N ILE A 325 1.30 -26.00 -0.80
CA ILE A 325 0.80 -24.66 -1.15
C ILE A 325 1.97 -23.82 -1.65
N THR A 326 1.81 -23.20 -2.81
CA THR A 326 2.72 -22.17 -3.31
C THR A 326 2.18 -20.80 -2.93
N TRP A 327 2.77 -20.16 -1.93
CA TRP A 327 2.40 -18.83 -1.48
C TRP A 327 2.99 -17.76 -2.41
N MET A 328 2.14 -16.84 -2.87
CA MET A 328 2.52 -15.73 -3.75
C MET A 328 3.05 -14.53 -2.96
N LEU A 329 4.14 -14.74 -2.22
CA LEU A 329 4.79 -13.67 -1.47
C LEU A 329 5.55 -12.72 -2.41
N PRO A 330 5.55 -11.40 -2.13
CA PRO A 330 6.27 -10.41 -2.91
C PRO A 330 7.69 -10.83 -3.29
N GLY A 331 7.99 -10.77 -4.58
CA GLY A 331 9.32 -11.04 -5.14
C GLY A 331 9.77 -12.50 -5.13
N ARG A 332 9.07 -13.42 -4.44
CA ARG A 332 9.40 -14.85 -4.43
C ARG A 332 8.19 -15.73 -4.10
N LYS A 333 7.88 -16.66 -5.01
CA LYS A 333 6.98 -17.78 -4.72
C LYS A 333 7.60 -18.72 -3.67
N VAL A 334 6.88 -19.00 -2.59
CA VAL A 334 7.34 -19.89 -1.51
C VAL A 334 6.46 -21.14 -1.47
N TYR A 335 7.02 -22.27 -1.88
CA TYR A 335 6.35 -23.57 -1.83
C TYR A 335 6.55 -24.24 -0.48
N VAL A 336 5.46 -24.73 0.10
CA VAL A 336 5.42 -25.35 1.42
C VAL A 336 4.70 -26.69 1.34
N ARG A 337 5.30 -27.73 1.96
CA ARG A 337 4.70 -29.05 2.13
C ARG A 337 4.35 -29.34 3.57
N ASP A 338 3.60 -30.43 3.77
CA ASP A 338 3.45 -31.11 5.06
C ASP A 338 2.95 -30.20 6.18
N ARG A 339 2.02 -29.29 5.87
CA ARG A 339 1.43 -28.33 6.84
C ARG A 339 2.47 -27.45 7.55
N SER A 340 3.64 -27.23 6.96
CA SER A 340 4.62 -26.27 7.48
C SER A 340 4.17 -24.83 7.21
N LEU A 341 4.96 -23.85 7.65
CA LEU A 341 4.74 -22.43 7.36
C LEU A 341 5.65 -21.95 6.22
N PRO A 342 5.21 -20.98 5.40
CA PRO A 342 6.10 -20.27 4.50
C PRO A 342 7.12 -19.49 5.33
N GLU A 343 8.36 -19.46 4.86
CA GLU A 343 9.40 -18.59 5.40
C GLU A 343 9.45 -17.32 4.55
N PRO A 344 8.99 -16.15 5.06
CA PRO A 344 9.07 -14.92 4.30
C PRO A 344 10.53 -14.57 3.97
N PRO A 345 10.83 -14.12 2.74
CA PRO A 345 12.20 -13.79 2.35
C PRO A 345 12.69 -12.43 2.89
N TYR A 346 11.91 -11.78 3.76
CA TYR A 346 12.14 -10.48 4.35
C TYR A 346 11.51 -10.45 5.75
N ASP A 347 12.05 -9.66 6.66
CA ASP A 347 11.56 -9.57 8.04
C ASP A 347 10.34 -8.66 8.17
N ARG A 348 10.21 -7.68 7.27
CA ARG A 348 9.14 -6.67 7.26
C ARG A 348 8.75 -6.30 5.83
N LEU A 349 7.46 -6.03 5.63
CA LEU A 349 6.95 -5.40 4.41
C LEU A 349 6.73 -3.91 4.64
N TYR A 350 6.89 -3.14 3.57
CA TYR A 350 6.44 -1.76 3.51
C TYR A 350 6.24 -1.35 2.05
N SER A 351 5.44 -0.31 1.85
CA SER A 351 5.18 0.24 0.53
C SER A 351 5.79 1.64 0.41
N LYS A 352 6.30 1.97 -0.79
CA LYS A 352 6.62 3.34 -1.20
C LYS A 352 5.74 3.71 -2.38
N GLN A 353 5.55 5.00 -2.63
CA GLN A 353 4.78 5.49 -3.77
C GLN A 353 5.47 6.67 -4.45
N ALA A 354 5.25 6.82 -5.76
CA ALA A 354 5.75 7.91 -6.59
C ALA A 354 4.73 8.29 -7.67
N VAL A 355 5.02 9.35 -8.42
CA VAL A 355 4.25 9.76 -9.59
C VAL A 355 4.94 9.23 -10.86
N GLY A 356 4.21 8.46 -11.66
CA GLY A 356 4.63 8.01 -12.99
C GLY A 356 4.03 8.87 -14.09
N VAL A 357 4.83 9.21 -15.11
CA VAL A 357 4.39 9.94 -16.31
C VAL A 357 4.49 9.02 -17.55
N PRO A 358 3.43 8.89 -18.37
CA PRO A 358 3.49 8.07 -19.58
C PRO A 358 4.33 8.75 -20.66
N LEU A 359 5.36 8.08 -21.15
CA LEU A 359 6.17 8.54 -22.29
C LEU A 359 6.10 7.61 -23.50
N GLY A 360 5.49 6.44 -23.33
CA GLY A 360 5.17 5.53 -24.41
C GLY A 360 3.79 4.92 -24.20
N THR A 361 3.28 4.24 -25.21
CA THR A 361 1.92 3.71 -25.18
C THR A 361 1.68 2.72 -24.06
N ARG A 362 2.71 2.09 -23.47
CA ARG A 362 2.59 1.15 -22.35
C ARG A 362 3.64 1.37 -21.25
N LYS A 363 4.31 2.51 -21.27
CA LYS A 363 5.49 2.75 -20.43
C LYS A 363 5.37 4.04 -19.66
N LEU A 364 5.70 3.97 -18.39
CA LEU A 364 5.78 5.11 -17.48
C LEU A 364 7.24 5.37 -17.11
N LEU A 365 7.59 6.64 -16.96
CA LEU A 365 8.83 7.08 -16.33
C LEU A 365 8.50 7.50 -14.89
N VAL A 366 9.24 7.00 -13.90
CA VAL A 366 8.96 7.18 -12.46
C VAL A 366 10.25 7.38 -11.67
N ASP A 367 10.18 7.97 -10.48
CA ASP A 367 11.30 8.00 -9.53
C ASP A 367 11.87 6.60 -9.29
N SER A 368 13.19 6.45 -9.48
CA SER A 368 13.86 5.16 -9.29
C SER A 368 13.89 4.71 -7.82
N SER A 369 13.77 5.61 -6.84
CA SER A 369 13.80 5.28 -5.41
C SER A 369 12.62 4.41 -4.93
N VAL A 370 11.54 4.35 -5.73
CA VAL A 370 10.35 3.50 -5.53
C VAL A 370 10.45 2.18 -6.28
N ILE A 371 11.44 2.04 -7.17
CA ILE A 371 11.66 0.85 -8.00
C ILE A 371 12.89 0.07 -7.57
N ASP A 372 13.96 0.77 -7.19
CA ASP A 372 15.23 0.17 -6.80
C ASP A 372 15.07 -0.62 -5.50
N GLY A 373 15.22 -1.94 -5.59
CA GLY A 373 14.98 -2.86 -4.48
C GLY A 373 13.51 -3.25 -4.26
N ALA A 374 12.57 -2.75 -5.07
CA ALA A 374 11.18 -3.19 -5.01
C ALA A 374 11.08 -4.69 -5.34
N LEU A 375 10.23 -5.39 -4.60
CA LEU A 375 9.91 -6.79 -4.85
C LEU A 375 8.87 -6.90 -5.96
N GLU A 376 7.86 -6.04 -5.89
CA GLU A 376 6.75 -5.91 -6.84
C GLU A 376 6.42 -4.42 -7.02
N VAL A 377 5.90 -4.05 -8.19
CA VAL A 377 5.52 -2.67 -8.51
C VAL A 377 4.12 -2.68 -9.09
N PHE A 378 3.31 -1.73 -8.69
CA PHE A 378 1.93 -1.58 -9.12
C PHE A 378 1.67 -0.16 -9.58
N VAL A 379 0.66 0.01 -10.43
CA VAL A 379 0.19 1.32 -10.89
C VAL A 379 -1.29 1.41 -10.61
N ARG A 380 -1.71 2.51 -9.99
CA ARG A 380 -3.12 2.87 -9.83
C ARG A 380 -3.61 3.49 -11.13
N ILE A 381 -4.47 2.79 -11.83
CA ILE A 381 -5.09 3.27 -13.07
C ILE A 381 -6.26 4.21 -12.75
N ASP A 382 -7.06 3.85 -11.76
CA ASP A 382 -8.19 4.62 -11.25
C ASP A 382 -8.41 4.31 -9.76
N ASP A 383 -9.47 4.85 -9.15
CA ASP A 383 -9.76 4.69 -7.71
C ASP A 383 -9.94 3.24 -7.25
N LYS A 384 -10.26 2.32 -8.16
CA LYS A 384 -10.57 0.91 -7.88
C LYS A 384 -9.56 -0.06 -8.49
N THR A 385 -8.79 0.39 -9.47
CA THR A 385 -7.96 -0.48 -10.30
C THR A 385 -6.49 -0.25 -10.02
N VAL A 386 -5.86 -1.24 -9.39
CA VAL A 386 -4.41 -1.32 -9.19
C VAL A 386 -3.88 -2.53 -9.95
N VAL A 387 -2.86 -2.32 -10.77
CA VAL A 387 -2.36 -3.36 -11.69
C VAL A 387 -0.85 -3.53 -11.55
N PRO A 388 -0.34 -4.76 -11.68
CA PRO A 388 1.10 -4.99 -11.62
C PRO A 388 1.78 -4.36 -12.84
N ALA A 389 2.94 -3.77 -12.60
CA ALA A 389 3.83 -3.26 -13.62
C ALA A 389 5.15 -4.04 -13.60
N ARG A 390 5.73 -4.21 -14.79
CA ARG A 390 7.07 -4.76 -14.93
C ARG A 390 8.08 -3.63 -14.88
N PHE A 391 9.24 -3.94 -14.30
CA PHE A 391 10.35 -3.03 -14.19
C PHE A 391 11.65 -3.78 -14.37
N GLN A 392 12.65 -3.06 -14.88
CA GLN A 392 14.00 -3.58 -14.93
C GLN A 392 14.66 -3.32 -13.57
N ARG A 393 15.04 -4.39 -12.87
CA ARG A 393 15.88 -4.25 -11.68
C ARG A 393 17.23 -3.70 -12.10
N PHE A 394 17.73 -2.71 -11.37
CA PHE A 394 19.08 -2.22 -11.55
C PHE A 394 20.02 -3.37 -11.17
N GLY A 395 20.68 -3.96 -12.17
CA GLY A 395 21.63 -5.04 -11.92
C GLY A 395 22.86 -4.47 -11.22
N ASN A 396 23.44 -5.23 -10.29
CA ASN A 396 24.70 -4.91 -9.60
C ASN A 396 25.93 -4.81 -10.54
N PHE A 397 25.74 -4.84 -11.87
CA PHE A 397 26.79 -4.98 -12.87
C PHE A 397 27.48 -3.66 -13.25
N GLY A 398 27.13 -2.54 -12.62
CA GLY A 398 27.88 -1.29 -12.72
C GLY A 398 28.00 -0.64 -11.35
N ARG A 399 29.20 -0.19 -10.96
CA ARG A 399 29.45 0.55 -9.71
C ARG A 399 28.79 1.94 -9.66
N GLY A 400 27.86 2.24 -10.56
CA GLY A 400 27.18 3.53 -10.63
C GLY A 400 25.96 3.58 -9.71
N ALA A 401 25.64 4.76 -9.21
CA ALA A 401 24.33 5.01 -8.60
C ALA A 401 23.22 4.71 -9.63
N PRO A 402 22.05 4.19 -9.21
CA PRO A 402 20.91 4.05 -10.11
C PRO A 402 20.56 5.40 -10.73
N PRO A 403 20.08 5.44 -11.98
CA PRO A 403 19.56 6.68 -12.57
C PRO A 403 18.44 7.24 -11.69
N PRO A 404 18.21 8.56 -11.68
CA PRO A 404 17.21 9.17 -10.80
C PRO A 404 15.76 8.81 -11.17
N VAL A 405 15.55 8.24 -12.37
CA VAL A 405 14.25 7.76 -12.85
C VAL A 405 14.38 6.36 -13.46
N ALA A 406 13.29 5.62 -13.49
CA ALA A 406 13.20 4.26 -14.00
C ALA A 406 12.01 4.11 -14.95
N VAL A 407 12.10 3.14 -15.88
CA VAL A 407 11.02 2.82 -16.82
C VAL A 407 10.20 1.65 -16.30
N LEU A 408 8.89 1.84 -16.22
CA LEU A 408 7.90 0.79 -15.98
C LEU A 408 7.18 0.42 -17.26
N THR A 409 6.76 -0.84 -17.36
CA THR A 409 5.96 -1.34 -18.49
C THR A 409 4.70 -2.02 -17.98
N LEU A 410 3.56 -1.69 -18.57
CA LEU A 410 2.27 -2.31 -18.29
C LEU A 410 1.83 -3.16 -19.48
N GLU A 411 1.33 -4.36 -19.23
CA GLU A 411 0.92 -5.25 -20.32
C GLU A 411 -0.49 -4.96 -20.81
N ARG A 412 -1.41 -4.74 -19.87
CA ARG A 412 -2.87 -4.69 -20.10
C ARG A 412 -3.42 -3.28 -20.30
N TYR A 413 -2.58 -2.25 -20.16
CA TYR A 413 -3.02 -0.87 -20.27
C TYR A 413 -2.20 -0.10 -21.28
N THR A 414 -2.86 0.82 -21.96
CA THR A 414 -2.26 1.78 -22.87
C THR A 414 -2.51 3.21 -22.43
N PHE A 415 -1.55 4.09 -22.67
CA PHE A 415 -1.58 5.48 -22.25
C PHE A 415 -1.48 6.41 -23.45
N THR A 416 -1.96 7.64 -23.27
CA THR A 416 -1.61 8.77 -24.14
C THR A 416 -0.23 9.30 -23.70
N PRO A 417 0.83 9.14 -24.51
CA PRO A 417 2.16 9.58 -24.10
C PRO A 417 2.23 11.11 -23.98
N ALA A 418 2.85 11.60 -22.91
CA ALA A 418 3.28 12.98 -22.85
C ALA A 418 4.44 13.20 -23.84
N GLU A 419 4.42 14.36 -24.49
CA GLU A 419 5.59 14.79 -25.25
C GLU A 419 6.76 15.04 -24.30
N ALA A 420 7.98 14.78 -24.76
CA ALA A 420 9.20 15.10 -24.03
C ALA A 420 10.28 15.42 -25.06
N ASP A 421 11.00 16.52 -24.88
CA ASP A 421 12.13 16.87 -25.74
C ASP A 421 13.43 16.75 -24.92
N GLU A 422 14.12 15.62 -25.05
CA GLU A 422 15.37 15.39 -24.34
C GLU A 422 16.57 16.19 -24.88
N LYS A 423 16.40 16.94 -25.98
CA LYS A 423 17.45 17.77 -26.58
C LYS A 423 17.32 19.24 -26.24
N LYS A 424 16.11 19.70 -25.95
CA LYS A 424 15.81 21.11 -25.69
C LYS A 424 15.46 21.32 -24.21
N PRO A 425 16.31 22.01 -23.42
CA PRO A 425 15.92 22.40 -22.07
C PRO A 425 14.74 23.38 -22.12
N PRO A 426 13.92 23.44 -21.06
CA PRO A 426 12.83 24.40 -21.00
C PRO A 426 13.37 25.83 -20.96
N ALA A 427 12.61 26.77 -21.53
CA ALA A 427 13.02 28.18 -21.64
C ALA A 427 12.83 28.91 -20.29
N PRO A 428 13.65 29.94 -19.98
CA PRO A 428 13.36 30.86 -18.88
C PRO A 428 11.94 31.44 -18.97
N GLY A 429 11.22 31.46 -17.86
CA GLY A 429 9.82 31.89 -17.75
C GLY A 429 8.79 30.83 -18.18
N GLU A 430 9.24 29.65 -18.63
CA GLU A 430 8.33 28.56 -18.97
C GLU A 430 7.64 28.02 -17.72
N LYS A 431 6.30 27.99 -17.76
CA LYS A 431 5.45 27.56 -16.66
C LYS A 431 5.10 26.09 -16.78
N GLY A 432 5.06 25.42 -15.64
CA GLY A 432 4.59 24.06 -15.52
C GLY A 432 3.94 23.79 -14.16
N THR A 433 3.52 22.54 -14.00
CA THR A 433 2.92 22.01 -12.78
C THR A 433 3.75 20.81 -12.34
N ALA A 434 4.33 20.89 -11.14
CA ALA A 434 4.96 19.75 -10.49
C ALA A 434 3.87 18.84 -9.91
N CYS A 435 3.84 17.58 -10.35
CA CYS A 435 2.93 16.56 -9.85
C CYS A 435 3.68 15.73 -8.80
N SER A 436 3.44 16.01 -7.52
CA SER A 436 4.19 15.47 -6.39
C SER A 436 3.38 14.51 -5.52
N LEU A 437 4.07 13.58 -4.86
CA LEU A 437 3.44 12.59 -3.98
C LEU A 437 4.39 12.28 -2.82
N GLY A 438 3.85 12.08 -1.62
CA GLY A 438 4.64 11.65 -0.47
C GLY A 438 5.18 10.22 -0.68
N LEU A 439 6.43 9.97 -0.29
CA LEU A 439 7.11 8.69 -0.48
C LEU A 439 6.38 7.50 0.14
N PHE A 440 5.63 7.73 1.23
CA PHE A 440 4.89 6.72 1.96
C PHE A 440 3.39 7.04 1.94
N GLU A 441 2.54 6.02 1.91
CA GLU A 441 1.08 6.18 1.85
C GLU A 441 0.49 6.84 3.11
N GLU A 442 1.15 6.66 4.25
CA GLU A 442 0.84 7.33 5.52
C GLU A 442 0.95 8.87 5.41
N MET A 443 1.66 9.37 4.39
CA MET A 443 1.83 10.79 4.08
C MET A 443 0.80 11.30 3.04
N GLY A 444 -0.16 10.46 2.66
CA GLY A 444 -1.22 10.76 1.69
C GLY A 444 -0.94 10.21 0.29
N SER A 445 -1.98 9.68 -0.35
CA SER A 445 -1.89 9.04 -1.68
C SER A 445 -2.54 9.85 -2.81
N VAL A 446 -2.73 11.15 -2.58
CA VAL A 446 -3.29 12.10 -3.56
C VAL A 446 -2.14 12.88 -4.19
N ILE A 447 -2.10 12.94 -5.51
CA ILE A 447 -1.09 13.70 -6.25
C ILE A 447 -1.33 15.19 -5.97
N ARG A 448 -0.32 15.85 -5.42
CA ARG A 448 -0.32 17.29 -5.18
C ARG A 448 0.24 18.00 -6.39
N GLU A 449 -0.57 18.87 -6.98
CA GLU A 449 -0.16 19.74 -8.07
C GLU A 449 0.33 21.07 -7.49
N SER A 450 1.55 21.47 -7.88
CA SER A 450 2.14 22.75 -7.46
C SER A 450 2.65 23.52 -8.67
N PRO A 451 2.33 24.81 -8.81
CA PRO A 451 2.90 25.65 -9.85
C PRO A 451 4.43 25.63 -9.77
N ALA A 452 5.09 25.54 -10.93
CA ALA A 452 6.53 25.64 -11.08
C ALA A 452 6.85 26.52 -12.29
N GLU A 453 7.85 27.37 -12.18
CA GLU A 453 8.33 28.19 -13.30
C GLU A 453 9.84 28.09 -13.40
N VAL A 454 10.36 27.98 -14.63
CA VAL A 454 11.79 28.04 -14.90
C VAL A 454 12.27 29.46 -14.61
N SER A 455 12.93 29.67 -13.48
CA SER A 455 13.42 31.00 -13.10
C SER A 455 14.70 31.39 -13.83
N ALA A 456 15.57 30.41 -14.12
CA ALA A 456 16.80 30.62 -14.89
C ALA A 456 17.31 29.31 -15.50
N VAL A 457 18.07 29.43 -16.59
CA VAL A 457 18.88 28.35 -17.17
C VAL A 457 20.32 28.85 -17.18
N ALA A 458 21.21 28.19 -16.46
CA ALA A 458 22.64 28.52 -16.43
C ALA A 458 23.34 28.09 -17.74
N GLU A 459 24.54 28.61 -17.97
CA GLU A 459 25.33 28.30 -19.18
C GLU A 459 25.67 26.82 -19.32
N ASP A 460 25.80 26.10 -18.21
CA ASP A 460 26.02 24.65 -18.15
C ASP A 460 24.72 23.83 -18.36
N GLY A 461 23.60 24.50 -18.60
CA GLY A 461 22.28 23.89 -18.77
C GLY A 461 21.54 23.60 -17.47
N ALA A 462 22.10 23.96 -16.30
CA ALA A 462 21.42 23.78 -15.02
C ALA A 462 20.19 24.70 -14.93
N VAL A 463 19.02 24.10 -14.75
CA VAL A 463 17.75 24.82 -14.65
C VAL A 463 17.40 25.07 -13.18
N ARG A 464 17.01 26.31 -12.87
CA ARG A 464 16.44 26.68 -11.58
C ARG A 464 14.94 26.84 -11.71
N PHE A 465 14.21 26.35 -10.71
CA PHE A 465 12.74 26.47 -10.64
C PHE A 465 12.31 27.25 -9.41
N SER A 466 11.21 27.97 -9.52
CA SER A 466 10.55 28.68 -8.42
C SER A 466 9.66 27.78 -7.54
N GLY A 467 9.33 26.57 -8.02
CA GLY A 467 8.58 25.56 -7.27
C GLY A 467 9.49 24.61 -6.51
N GLY A 468 9.02 24.13 -5.35
CA GLY A 468 9.76 23.21 -4.49
C GLY A 468 8.92 22.02 -4.04
N LEU A 469 9.60 20.93 -3.73
CA LEU A 469 8.97 19.77 -3.10
C LEU A 469 8.93 19.95 -1.58
N ALA A 470 7.97 19.29 -0.95
CA ALA A 470 7.92 19.14 0.50
C ALA A 470 8.82 17.97 0.95
N ALA A 471 9.31 18.02 2.18
CA ALA A 471 10.11 16.93 2.75
C ALA A 471 9.37 15.58 2.62
N GLY A 472 10.08 14.55 2.19
CA GLY A 472 9.57 13.20 1.94
C GLY A 472 8.66 13.06 0.71
N GLU A 473 8.62 14.03 -0.21
CA GLU A 473 8.06 13.81 -1.55
C GLU A 473 9.10 13.18 -2.50
N THR A 474 8.66 12.26 -3.36
CA THR A 474 9.50 11.63 -4.40
C THR A 474 9.84 12.59 -5.52
N ALA A 475 10.78 12.19 -6.39
CA ALA A 475 11.01 12.90 -7.64
C ALA A 475 9.70 13.05 -8.42
N SER A 476 9.42 14.28 -8.85
CA SER A 476 8.10 14.71 -9.32
C SER A 476 8.21 15.23 -10.75
N PRO A 477 7.44 14.67 -11.71
CA PRO A 477 7.43 15.20 -13.07
C PRO A 477 6.84 16.61 -13.08
N VAL A 478 7.42 17.48 -13.92
CA VAL A 478 6.91 18.83 -14.18
C VAL A 478 6.33 18.87 -15.59
N LEU A 479 5.03 19.12 -15.70
CA LEU A 479 4.30 19.18 -16.97
C LEU A 479 3.96 20.62 -17.33
N SER A 480 4.14 21.02 -18.59
CA SER A 480 3.60 22.29 -19.09
C SER A 480 2.08 22.26 -19.22
N ALA A 481 1.46 23.41 -19.49
CA ALA A 481 0.00 23.54 -19.60
C ALA A 481 -0.61 22.63 -20.69
N ASP A 482 0.11 22.42 -21.79
CA ASP A 482 -0.24 21.51 -22.89
C ASP A 482 0.03 20.02 -22.57
N GLY A 483 0.64 19.71 -21.42
CA GLY A 483 0.91 18.35 -20.98
C GLY A 483 2.26 17.76 -21.42
N ARG A 484 3.15 18.56 -22.02
CA ARG A 484 4.53 18.13 -22.30
C ARG A 484 5.35 18.03 -21.01
N LEU A 485 6.17 16.99 -20.90
CA LEU A 485 7.12 16.82 -19.81
C LEU A 485 8.31 17.77 -19.99
N LEU A 486 8.54 18.63 -19.00
CA LEU A 486 9.66 19.56 -18.97
C LEU A 486 10.91 18.96 -18.32
N GLY A 487 10.71 18.07 -17.34
CA GLY A 487 11.75 17.39 -16.56
C GLY A 487 11.20 16.98 -15.19
N PHE A 488 12.09 16.80 -14.20
CA PHE A 488 11.69 16.39 -12.85
C PHE A 488 12.32 17.29 -11.78
N LEU A 489 11.56 17.58 -10.73
CA LEU A 489 12.14 18.00 -9.46
C LEU A 489 12.62 16.75 -8.72
N ALA A 490 13.87 16.76 -8.24
CA ALA A 490 14.44 15.66 -7.47
C ALA A 490 13.72 15.52 -6.12
N GLY A 491 13.49 14.29 -5.69
CA GLY A 491 12.80 13.99 -4.43
C GLY A 491 13.55 14.52 -3.21
N LYS A 492 12.80 14.92 -2.19
CA LYS A 492 13.31 15.34 -0.87
C LYS A 492 13.22 14.20 0.13
N THR A 493 13.77 13.06 -0.24
CA THR A 493 13.60 11.79 0.49
C THR A 493 14.77 11.46 1.42
N ASP A 494 15.69 12.39 1.67
CA ASP A 494 16.78 12.20 2.64
C ASP A 494 16.38 12.75 4.01
N VAL A 495 15.97 11.85 4.90
CA VAL A 495 15.54 12.20 6.26
C VAL A 495 16.65 12.87 7.09
N THR A 496 17.92 12.62 6.76
CA THR A 496 19.06 13.17 7.49
C THR A 496 19.38 14.60 7.08
N SER A 497 19.04 14.97 5.85
CA SER A 497 19.22 16.31 5.33
C SER A 497 18.15 17.28 5.81
N ASP A 498 18.50 18.56 5.88
CA ASP A 498 17.53 19.62 6.17
C ASP A 498 16.48 19.71 5.07
N ASN A 499 15.22 19.86 5.51
CA ASN A 499 14.04 19.85 4.65
C ASN A 499 13.91 18.62 3.74
N GLY A 500 14.60 17.51 4.03
CA GLY A 500 14.57 16.29 3.20
C GLY A 500 15.61 16.28 2.06
N GLY A 501 16.46 17.31 1.96
CA GLY A 501 17.44 17.47 0.88
C GLY A 501 17.21 18.72 0.03
N PRO A 502 18.19 19.10 -0.80
CA PRO A 502 18.11 20.29 -1.63
C PRO A 502 17.12 20.13 -2.78
N ASP A 503 16.46 21.24 -3.16
CA ASP A 503 15.73 21.31 -4.44
C ASP A 503 16.73 21.19 -5.59
N ARG A 504 16.65 20.08 -6.34
CA ARG A 504 17.49 19.84 -7.52
C ARG A 504 16.61 19.57 -8.73
N TRP A 505 17.05 20.07 -9.88
CA TRP A 505 16.41 19.78 -11.15
C TRP A 505 17.07 18.58 -11.83
N ILE A 506 16.26 17.66 -12.34
CA ILE A 506 16.69 16.55 -13.19
C ILE A 506 16.23 16.90 -14.60
N ALA A 507 17.18 17.38 -15.40
CA ALA A 507 16.93 17.75 -16.79
C ALA A 507 16.72 16.50 -17.66
N LEU A 508 15.80 16.56 -18.62
CA LEU A 508 15.58 15.45 -19.56
C LEU A 508 16.86 14.97 -20.28
N PRO A 509 17.82 15.84 -20.67
CA PRO A 509 19.10 15.39 -21.21
C PRO A 509 19.89 14.43 -20.28
N SER A 510 19.81 14.61 -18.95
CA SER A 510 20.57 13.75 -18.01
C SER A 510 19.94 12.37 -17.81
N VAL A 511 18.69 12.20 -18.24
CA VAL A 511 17.92 10.94 -18.21
C VAL A 511 17.45 10.55 -19.63
N ALA A 512 18.16 11.01 -20.65
CA ALA A 512 17.75 10.85 -22.05
C ALA A 512 17.64 9.37 -22.44
N ARG A 513 18.47 8.51 -21.87
CA ARG A 513 18.42 7.06 -22.08
C ARG A 513 17.09 6.48 -21.61
N GLU A 514 16.67 6.82 -20.40
CA GLU A 514 15.44 6.35 -19.77
C GLU A 514 14.21 6.91 -20.50
N VAL A 515 14.25 8.18 -20.93
CA VAL A 515 13.22 8.81 -21.78
C VAL A 515 13.08 8.05 -23.10
N GLN A 516 14.19 7.75 -23.79
CA GLN A 516 14.18 7.00 -25.04
C GLN A 516 13.69 5.56 -24.85
N GLN A 517 14.10 4.90 -23.76
CA GLN A 517 13.60 3.58 -23.40
C GLN A 517 12.09 3.60 -23.12
N ALA A 518 11.57 4.65 -22.49
CA ALA A 518 10.15 4.83 -22.22
C ALA A 518 9.34 5.11 -23.50
N LYS A 519 9.89 5.85 -24.46
CA LYS A 519 9.26 6.11 -25.78
C LYS A 519 9.25 4.90 -26.70
N SER A 520 10.27 4.04 -26.64
CA SER A 520 10.37 2.87 -27.50
C SER A 520 9.17 1.92 -27.35
N ALA A 521 8.82 1.21 -28.43
CA ALA A 521 7.79 0.19 -28.39
C ALA A 521 8.05 -0.83 -27.27
N ALA A 522 6.99 -1.35 -26.66
CA ALA A 522 7.13 -2.43 -25.69
C ALA A 522 7.70 -3.66 -26.40
N GLY A 523 8.92 -4.07 -26.04
CA GLY A 523 9.50 -5.31 -26.53
C GLY A 523 8.68 -6.50 -26.05
N GLY A 524 8.55 -7.53 -26.89
CA GLY A 524 7.95 -8.80 -26.50
C GLY A 524 8.74 -9.39 -25.34
N TYR A 525 8.10 -9.56 -24.19
CA TYR A 525 8.75 -10.13 -23.01
C TYR A 525 8.45 -11.62 -22.92
N TYR A 526 9.50 -12.44 -22.80
CA TYR A 526 9.42 -13.89 -22.66
C TYR A 526 9.48 -14.29 -21.19
N GLY A 527 8.34 -14.30 -20.47
CA GLY A 527 8.33 -14.73 -19.08
C GLY A 527 7.01 -14.49 -18.35
N GLY A 528 6.02 -15.33 -18.61
CA GLY A 528 4.70 -15.28 -17.95
C GLY A 528 3.59 -15.79 -18.86
N ALA A 529 2.42 -16.09 -18.29
CA ALA A 529 1.21 -16.18 -19.11
C ALA A 529 0.94 -14.78 -19.64
N GLN A 530 1.13 -14.56 -20.94
CA GLN A 530 0.83 -13.27 -21.53
C GLN A 530 -0.68 -13.13 -21.61
N ALA A 531 -1.21 -12.02 -21.11
CA ALA A 531 -2.60 -11.66 -21.36
C ALA A 531 -2.80 -11.56 -22.89
N GLN A 532 -3.79 -12.28 -23.40
CA GLN A 532 -4.22 -12.25 -24.80
C GLN A 532 -5.18 -11.08 -25.06
N ALA A 533 -5.75 -10.51 -24.00
CA ALA A 533 -6.66 -9.38 -24.07
C ALA A 533 -6.03 -8.17 -24.76
N LYS A 534 -6.84 -7.47 -25.55
CA LYS A 534 -6.47 -6.16 -26.09
C LYS A 534 -6.25 -5.19 -24.90
N PRO A 535 -5.15 -4.43 -24.88
CA PRO A 535 -4.93 -3.46 -23.82
C PRO A 535 -6.06 -2.43 -23.74
N VAL A 536 -6.38 -2.01 -22.52
CA VAL A 536 -7.39 -1.00 -22.21
C VAL A 536 -6.72 0.37 -22.13
N ALA A 537 -7.36 1.41 -22.65
CA ALA A 537 -6.85 2.77 -22.49
C ALA A 537 -7.01 3.23 -21.03
N ALA A 538 -5.93 3.77 -20.46
CA ALA A 538 -5.93 4.43 -19.15
C ALA A 538 -5.91 5.94 -19.37
N GLU A 539 -6.91 6.63 -18.82
CA GLU A 539 -7.01 8.09 -18.88
C GLU A 539 -6.18 8.71 -17.76
N GLY A 540 -5.43 9.76 -18.08
CA GLY A 540 -4.61 10.48 -17.11
C GLY A 540 -3.29 10.97 -17.69
N LYS A 541 -2.80 12.10 -17.18
CA LYS A 541 -1.47 12.64 -17.51
C LYS A 541 -0.37 12.09 -16.60
N VAL A 542 -0.76 11.65 -15.40
CA VAL A 542 0.13 11.08 -14.37
C VAL A 542 -0.61 10.00 -13.61
N PHE A 543 0.14 9.06 -13.04
CA PHE A 543 -0.40 7.90 -12.32
C PHE A 543 0.34 7.70 -11.01
N VAL A 544 -0.35 7.18 -9.99
CA VAL A 544 0.31 6.75 -8.75
C VAL A 544 0.95 5.39 -8.97
N VAL A 545 2.23 5.30 -8.65
CA VAL A 545 3.02 4.07 -8.70
C VAL A 545 3.30 3.64 -7.27
N TYR A 546 3.07 2.37 -6.96
CA TYR A 546 3.42 1.75 -5.68
C TYR A 546 4.57 0.76 -5.88
N GLY A 547 5.61 0.83 -5.05
CA GLY A 547 6.61 -0.20 -4.91
C GLY A 547 6.41 -0.94 -3.59
N VAL A 548 6.29 -2.27 -3.62
CA VAL A 548 6.25 -3.12 -2.42
C VAL A 548 7.65 -3.62 -2.13
N PHE A 549 8.11 -3.41 -0.91
CA PHE A 549 9.47 -3.70 -0.47
C PHE A 549 9.50 -4.71 0.66
N GLY A 550 10.55 -5.53 0.68
CA GLY A 550 10.89 -6.39 1.81
C GLY A 550 12.16 -5.91 2.47
N GLU A 551 12.09 -5.54 3.74
CA GLU A 551 13.26 -5.20 4.54
C GLU A 551 13.85 -6.47 5.18
N THR A 552 15.15 -6.68 4.99
CA THR A 552 15.90 -7.75 5.66
C THR A 552 16.97 -7.12 6.55
N PHE A 553 17.00 -7.54 7.81
CA PHE A 553 18.02 -7.15 8.78
C PHE A 553 19.14 -8.18 8.83
N LYS A 554 20.36 -7.67 8.97
CA LYS A 554 21.61 -8.43 9.10
C LYS A 554 22.34 -7.94 10.34
N ASP A 555 23.14 -8.81 10.94
CA ASP A 555 23.98 -8.50 12.11
C ASP A 555 25.11 -7.52 11.80
#